data_AF-A0A0D0DCJ2-F1
#
_entry.id   AF-A0A0D0DCJ2-F1
#
_cell.length_a   1.000
_cell.length_b   1.000
_cell.length_c   1.000
_cell.angle_alpha   90.00
_cell.angle_beta   90.00
_cell.angle_gamma   90.00
#
_symmetry.space_group_name_H-M   'P 1'
#
loop_
_entity.id
_entity.type
_entity.pdbx_description
1 polymer ?
#
loop_
_entity_poly.entity_id
_entity_poly.type
_entity_poly.pdbx_seq_one_letter_code
_entity_poly.pdbx_strand_id
1 'polypeptide(L)'
;LARTGLSTRHLQERFQCGADTISKCTHQILNILVESPMYQTYVKLPNDNTPDWIKVEPKLFPFFQDCWGAIDGCHVSAFVPDDATSRYRNRK
;
A
#
# COMPACT_ATOMS: atom_id res chain seq x y z
N LEU A 1 10.22 -13.15 -0.20
CA LEU A 1 10.04 -12.84 -1.63
C LEU A 1 9.59 -11.39 -1.86
N ALA A 2 8.64 -10.85 -1.08
CA ALA A 2 8.15 -9.47 -1.23
C ALA A 2 9.12 -8.35 -0.75
N ARG A 3 10.22 -8.66 -0.06
CA ARG A 3 11.07 -7.66 0.60
C ARG A 3 12.17 -7.05 -0.29
N THR A 4 12.49 -7.66 -1.42
CA THR A 4 13.65 -7.27 -2.26
C THR A 4 13.28 -6.66 -3.61
N GLY A 5 11.99 -6.54 -3.96
CA GLY A 5 11.55 -5.94 -5.23
C GLY A 5 12.14 -6.59 -6.49
N LEU A 6 12.57 -7.86 -6.39
CA LEU A 6 13.23 -8.55 -7.50
C LEU A 6 12.22 -8.88 -8.60
N SER A 7 12.65 -8.75 -9.85
CA SER A 7 11.86 -9.18 -11.00
C SER A 7 11.59 -10.69 -10.95
N THR A 8 10.48 -11.12 -11.56
CA THR A 8 10.14 -12.54 -11.69
C THR A 8 11.27 -13.36 -12.32
N ARG A 9 12.06 -12.77 -13.22
CA ARG A 9 13.22 -13.40 -13.85
C ARG A 9 14.32 -13.75 -12.83
N HIS A 10 14.70 -12.80 -11.98
CA HIS A 10 15.70 -13.07 -10.93
C HIS A 10 15.24 -14.14 -9.95
N LEU A 11 13.93 -14.21 -9.68
CA LEU A 11 13.36 -15.25 -8.83
C LEU A 11 13.43 -16.63 -9.51
N GLN A 12 13.13 -16.72 -10.81
CA GLN A 12 13.29 -17.96 -11.58
C GLN A 12 14.73 -18.45 -11.56
N GLU A 13 15.69 -17.56 -11.78
CA GLU A 13 17.13 -17.89 -11.75
C GLU A 13 17.59 -18.30 -10.33
N ARG A 14 17.09 -17.64 -9.28
CA ARG A 14 17.48 -17.97 -7.89
C ARG A 14 16.92 -19.30 -7.42
N PHE A 15 15.65 -19.56 -7.70
CA PHE A 15 14.94 -20.74 -7.20
C PHE A 15 14.91 -21.89 -8.21
N GLN A 16 15.46 -21.68 -9.41
CA GLN A 16 15.53 -22.68 -10.48
C GLN A 16 14.15 -23.28 -10.80
N CYS A 17 13.13 -22.41 -10.83
CA CYS A 17 11.75 -22.79 -11.09
C CYS A 17 11.07 -21.83 -12.07
N GLY A 18 9.96 -22.25 -12.67
CA GLY A 18 9.24 -21.44 -13.65
C GLY A 18 8.48 -20.26 -13.03
N ALA A 19 8.18 -19.26 -13.87
CA ALA A 19 7.39 -18.08 -13.47
C ALA A 19 6.04 -18.46 -12.85
N ASP A 20 5.38 -19.49 -13.41
CA ASP A 20 4.09 -19.99 -12.93
C ASP A 20 4.19 -20.55 -11.49
N THR A 21 5.21 -21.35 -11.20
CA THR A 21 5.46 -21.87 -9.84
C THR A 21 5.66 -20.72 -8.85
N ILE A 22 6.45 -19.70 -9.20
CA ILE A 22 6.68 -18.54 -8.35
C ILE A 22 5.40 -17.77 -8.11
N SER A 23 4.60 -17.56 -9.16
CA SER A 23 3.30 -16.91 -9.06
C SER A 23 2.37 -17.68 -8.12
N LYS A 24 2.24 -18.99 -8.31
CA LYS A 24 1.39 -19.86 -7.46
C LYS A 24 1.82 -19.82 -6.00
N CYS A 25 3.11 -19.97 -5.71
CA CYS A 25 3.61 -19.89 -4.34
C CYS A 25 3.39 -18.51 -3.73
N THR A 26 3.57 -17.44 -4.50
CA THR A 26 3.31 -16.08 -4.02
C THR A 26 1.85 -15.88 -3.67
N HIS A 27 0.91 -16.30 -4.53
CA HIS A 27 -0.52 -16.23 -4.26
C HIS A 27 -0.93 -17.10 -3.06
N GLN A 28 -0.38 -18.30 -2.92
CA GLN A 28 -0.65 -19.16 -1.76
C GLN A 28 -0.22 -18.50 -0.45
N ILE A 29 0.97 -17.91 -0.40
CA ILE A 29 1.46 -17.20 0.78
C ILE A 29 0.57 -15.98 1.08
N LEU A 30 0.22 -15.20 0.06
CA LEU A 30 -0.67 -14.05 0.23
C LEU A 30 -2.04 -14.47 0.78
N ASN A 31 -2.64 -15.54 0.25
CA ASN A 31 -3.91 -16.08 0.71
C ASN A 31 -3.84 -16.47 2.18
N ILE A 32 -2.81 -17.22 2.60
CA ILE A 32 -2.63 -17.61 4.01
C ILE A 32 -2.51 -16.38 4.93
N LEU A 33 -1.85 -15.31 4.47
CA LEU A 33 -1.69 -14.08 5.26
C LEU A 33 -3.00 -13.29 5.43
N VAL A 34 -3.89 -13.31 4.42
CA VAL A 34 -5.18 -12.61 4.47
C VAL A 34 -6.31 -13.49 5.03
N GLU A 35 -6.12 -14.80 5.08
CA GLU A 35 -7.09 -15.74 5.64
C GLU A 35 -7.13 -15.67 7.18
N SER A 36 -8.29 -16.07 7.72
CA SER A 36 -8.45 -16.25 9.16
C SER A 36 -7.81 -17.57 9.59
N PRO A 37 -7.05 -17.64 10.70
CA PRO A 37 -6.94 -16.64 11.77
C PRO A 37 -5.77 -15.66 11.64
N MET A 38 -4.90 -15.79 10.63
CA MET A 38 -3.67 -14.99 10.49
C MET A 38 -3.98 -13.49 10.46
N TYR A 39 -4.87 -13.07 9.56
CA TYR A 39 -5.22 -11.66 9.44
C TYR A 39 -5.82 -11.11 10.74
N GLN A 40 -6.76 -11.84 11.35
CA GLN A 40 -7.46 -11.38 12.56
C GLN A 40 -6.55 -11.34 13.80
N THR A 41 -5.57 -12.25 13.87
CA THR A 41 -4.64 -12.32 15.00
C THR A 41 -3.64 -11.16 14.98
N TYR A 42 -3.14 -10.82 13.79
CA TYR A 42 -1.99 -9.93 13.65
C TYR A 42 -2.33 -8.54 13.12
N VAL A 43 -3.42 -8.38 12.37
CA VAL A 43 -3.85 -7.08 11.84
C VAL A 43 -4.88 -6.47 12.77
N LYS A 44 -4.54 -5.30 13.33
CA LYS A 44 -5.46 -4.48 14.13
C LYS A 44 -5.72 -3.19 13.39
N LEU A 45 -6.99 -2.87 13.18
CA LEU A 45 -7.36 -1.57 12.64
C LEU A 45 -6.99 -0.48 13.67
N PRO A 46 -6.50 0.69 13.21
CA PRO A 46 -6.36 1.84 14.08
C PRO A 46 -7.75 2.28 14.57
N ASN A 47 -7.79 3.01 15.70
CA ASN A 47 -9.04 3.60 16.17
C ASN A 47 -9.60 4.57 15.11
N ASP A 48 -10.93 4.65 15.01
CA ASP A 48 -11.67 5.48 14.03
C ASP A 48 -11.50 7.00 14.21
N ASN A 49 -10.55 7.45 15.03
CA ASN A 49 -10.34 8.85 15.34
C ASN A 49 -9.13 9.39 14.57
N THR A 50 -9.33 10.56 13.96
CA THR A 50 -8.22 11.36 13.43
C THR A 50 -7.17 11.57 14.52
N PRO A 51 -5.87 11.31 14.26
CA PRO A 51 -4.80 11.56 15.21
C PRO A 51 -4.77 13.01 15.70
N ASP A 52 -4.51 13.24 16.98
CA ASP A 52 -4.60 14.58 17.58
C ASP A 52 -3.61 15.58 16.98
N TRP A 53 -2.43 15.11 16.57
CA TRP A 53 -1.44 15.96 15.89
C TRP A 53 -1.94 16.52 14.55
N ILE A 54 -2.87 15.83 13.85
CA ILE A 54 -3.52 16.34 12.65
C ILE A 54 -4.59 17.37 13.01
N LYS A 55 -5.35 17.13 14.09
CA LYS A 55 -6.40 18.06 14.57
C LYS A 55 -5.83 19.42 14.98
N VAL A 56 -4.62 19.43 15.53
CA VAL A 56 -3.97 20.65 16.03
C VAL A 56 -3.31 21.45 14.90
N GLU A 57 -3.03 20.86 13.74
CA GLU A 57 -2.37 21.53 12.61
C GLU A 57 -3.41 22.11 11.64
N PRO A 58 -3.60 23.45 11.59
CA PRO A 58 -4.64 24.08 10.77
C PRO A 58 -4.44 23.86 9.26
N LYS A 59 -3.21 23.57 8.82
CA LYS A 59 -2.93 23.27 7.41
C LYS A 59 -3.31 21.87 7.00
N LEU A 60 -3.29 20.91 7.94
CA LEU A 60 -3.59 19.50 7.66
C LEU A 60 -5.06 19.18 7.93
N PHE A 61 -5.63 19.76 8.98
CA PHE A 61 -6.98 19.44 9.42
C PHE A 61 -8.06 19.52 8.32
N PRO A 62 -8.10 20.54 7.43
CA PRO A 62 -9.11 20.61 6.37
C PRO A 62 -9.05 19.45 5.36
N PHE A 63 -7.88 18.82 5.20
CA PHE A 63 -7.67 17.72 4.24
C PHE A 63 -7.79 16.34 4.87
N PHE A 64 -7.63 16.25 6.19
CA PHE A 64 -7.56 14.99 6.93
C PHE A 64 -8.59 14.91 8.05
N GLN A 65 -9.59 15.79 8.06
CA GLN A 65 -10.76 15.66 8.90
C GLN A 65 -11.44 14.31 8.57
N ASP A 66 -11.71 13.51 9.59
CA ASP A 66 -12.26 12.15 9.49
C ASP A 66 -11.33 11.11 8.84
N CYS A 67 -10.03 11.42 8.69
CA CYS A 67 -9.03 10.46 8.23
C CYS A 67 -8.72 9.42 9.33
N TRP A 68 -8.95 8.15 9.04
CA TRP A 68 -8.59 7.01 9.92
C TRP A 68 -7.11 6.65 9.88
N GLY A 69 -6.38 7.14 8.87
CA GLY A 69 -4.96 6.91 8.67
C GLY A 69 -4.57 7.09 7.20
N ALA A 70 -3.31 7.39 6.94
CA ALA A 70 -2.77 7.33 5.59
C ALA A 70 -2.41 5.87 5.28
N ILE A 71 -3.09 5.27 4.31
CA ILE A 71 -2.56 4.06 3.65
C ILE A 71 -1.42 4.56 2.76
N ASP A 72 -0.21 4.58 3.29
CA ASP A 72 0.95 4.90 2.46
C ASP A 72 1.10 3.81 1.39
N GLY A 73 1.08 4.21 0.11
CA GLY A 73 1.41 3.33 -1.01
C GLY A 73 0.26 2.82 -1.90
N CYS A 74 -0.63 3.69 -2.39
CA CYS A 74 -1.30 3.44 -3.68
C CYS A 74 -1.42 4.72 -4.51
N HIS A 75 -0.69 4.79 -5.62
CA HIS A 75 -0.83 5.90 -6.57
C HIS A 75 -2.12 5.70 -7.36
N VAL A 76 -3.21 6.30 -6.89
CA VAL A 76 -4.48 6.31 -7.63
C VAL A 76 -4.32 7.20 -8.85
N SER A 77 -4.75 6.72 -10.02
CA SER A 77 -4.77 7.55 -11.22
C SER A 77 -5.76 8.69 -11.02
N ALA A 78 -5.26 9.93 -10.92
CA ALA A 78 -6.08 11.12 -10.85
C ALA A 78 -6.20 11.74 -12.25
N PHE A 79 -7.44 11.98 -12.69
CA PHE A 79 -7.70 12.79 -13.88
C PHE A 79 -7.71 14.26 -13.46
N VAL A 80 -6.72 15.02 -13.90
CA VAL A 80 -6.55 16.43 -13.55
C VAL A 80 -6.73 17.27 -14.82
N PRO A 81 -7.53 18.35 -14.78
CA PRO A 81 -7.62 19.32 -15.88
C PRO A 81 -6.26 19.92 -16.24
N ASP A 82 -6.02 20.21 -17.53
CA ASP A 82 -4.71 20.62 -18.05
C ASP A 82 -4.13 21.88 -17.37
N ASP A 83 -5.00 22.82 -16.98
CA ASP A 83 -4.64 24.05 -16.27
C ASP A 83 -4.16 23.80 -14.83
N ALA A 84 -4.57 22.69 -14.23
CA ALA A 84 -4.22 22.30 -12.87
C ALA A 84 -3.04 21.32 -12.80
N THR A 85 -2.70 20.61 -13.89
CA THR A 85 -1.68 19.55 -13.96
C THR A 85 -0.33 19.92 -13.33
N SER A 86 0.13 21.17 -13.48
CA SER A 86 1.40 21.64 -12.90
C SER A 86 1.47 21.53 -11.37
N ARG A 87 0.32 21.61 -10.68
CA ARG A 87 0.22 21.57 -9.22
C ARG A 87 0.23 20.15 -8.66
N TYR A 88 -0.13 19.17 -9.48
CA TYR A 88 -0.25 17.74 -9.12
C TYR A 88 0.93 16.91 -9.62
N ARG A 89 1.87 17.52 -10.36
CA ARG A 89 3.17 16.89 -10.64
C ARG A 89 3.95 16.77 -9.34
N ASN A 90 4.39 15.55 -9.05
CA ASN A 90 5.26 15.20 -7.92
C ASN A 90 6.26 16.32 -7.60
N ARG A 91 6.18 16.87 -6.40
CA ARG A 91 7.31 17.58 -5.80
C ARG A 91 8.27 16.52 -5.29
N LYS A 92 9.48 16.54 -5.83
CA LYS A 92 10.59 15.71 -5.37
C LYS A 92 11.03 16.15 -3.97
#